data_AF-A0A165Z4N6-F1
#
_entry.id   AF-A0A165Z4N6-F1
#
_cell.length_a   1.000
_cell.length_b   1.000
_cell.length_c   1.000
_cell.angle_alpha   90.00
_cell.angle_beta   90.00
_cell.angle_gamma   90.00
#
_symmetry.space_group_name_H-M   'P 1'
#
loop_
_entity.id
_entity.type
_entity.pdbx_description
1 polymer ?
#
loop_
_entity_poly.entity_id
_entity_poly.type
_entity_poly.pdbx_seq_one_letter_code
_entity_poly.pdbx_strand_id
1 'polypeptide(L)'
;MSVEDATAMLWHKEPVPKPGFSIFKLSVLKELVASNHLTVGHSGKAGGPLKRDYVEAVSRHRVQIDAERWVSDVSMGVWYTHWSRFVPPSVLVRIYKNPKDWQHLLEEEVSLEANGDLHLVKVTRPPGYLGQCRVIDPRNYAPFFAYRPGYVVAGDIPNLLDEGCLRIAYIKIK
;
A
#
# COMPACT_ATOMS: atom_id res chain seq x y z
N MET A 1 -0.03 16.82 26.84
CA MET A 1 -0.65 15.74 26.07
C MET A 1 -1.10 14.71 27.07
N SER A 2 -2.42 14.62 27.27
CA SER A 2 -3.05 13.60 28.09
C SER A 2 -3.07 12.26 27.33
N VAL A 3 -3.47 11.19 28.01
CA VAL A 3 -3.66 9.89 27.36
C VAL A 3 -4.87 9.90 26.44
N GLU A 4 -5.90 10.68 26.75
CA GLU A 4 -7.08 10.88 25.91
C GLU A 4 -6.72 11.58 24.59
N ASP A 5 -5.89 12.63 24.65
CA ASP A 5 -5.37 13.31 23.43
C ASP A 5 -4.53 12.35 22.59
N ALA A 6 -3.67 11.57 23.24
CA ALA A 6 -2.81 10.61 22.56
C ALA A 6 -3.61 9.46 21.93
N THR A 7 -4.67 9.02 22.59
CA THR A 7 -5.65 8.03 22.09
C THR A 7 -6.34 8.58 20.85
N ALA A 8 -6.86 9.81 20.89
CA ALA A 8 -7.46 10.43 19.71
C ALA A 8 -6.45 10.55 18.55
N MET A 9 -5.24 11.06 18.80
CA MET A 9 -4.22 11.21 17.75
C MET A 9 -3.72 9.89 17.17
N LEU A 10 -3.62 8.84 17.98
CA LEU A 10 -3.13 7.54 17.54
C LEU A 10 -4.20 6.69 16.86
N TRP A 11 -5.48 6.92 17.12
CA TRP A 11 -6.57 6.09 16.57
C TRP A 11 -7.45 6.80 15.54
N HIS A 12 -7.13 8.05 15.16
CA HIS A 12 -7.74 8.75 14.02
C HIS A 12 -7.04 8.46 12.67
N LYS A 13 -7.80 8.68 11.58
CA LYS A 13 -7.72 8.07 10.22
C LYS A 13 -6.38 8.08 9.47
N GLU A 14 -5.35 8.80 9.89
CA GLU A 14 -4.08 8.86 9.15
C GLU A 14 -2.94 8.17 9.91
N PRO A 15 -2.19 7.25 9.26
CA PRO A 15 -1.09 6.55 9.90
C PRO A 15 -0.02 7.54 10.35
N VAL A 16 0.25 7.58 11.65
CA VAL A 16 1.32 8.41 12.20
C VAL A 16 2.65 7.73 11.85
N PRO A 17 3.53 8.37 11.05
CA PRO A 17 4.81 7.76 10.69
C PRO A 17 5.68 7.61 11.95
N LYS A 18 6.60 6.63 11.98
CA LYS A 18 7.49 6.35 13.14
C LYS A 18 8.14 7.60 13.77
N PRO A 19 8.59 8.63 13.01
CA PRO A 19 9.10 9.88 13.59
C PRO A 19 8.06 10.67 14.39
N GLY A 20 6.78 10.54 14.04
CA GLY A 20 5.64 11.14 14.73
C GLY A 20 5.41 10.57 16.13
N PHE A 21 6.06 9.46 16.52
CA PHE A 21 5.99 8.97 17.90
C PHE A 21 6.96 9.68 18.86
N SER A 22 7.87 10.51 18.34
CA SER A 22 8.82 11.28 19.14
C SER A 22 8.13 12.25 20.11
N ILE A 23 6.94 12.74 19.74
CA ILE A 23 6.13 13.70 20.50
C ILE A 23 5.49 13.10 21.76
N PHE A 24 5.31 11.76 21.82
CA PHE A 24 4.71 11.11 22.98
C PHE A 24 5.73 10.90 24.10
N LYS A 25 5.35 11.26 25.32
CA LYS A 25 6.14 10.98 26.53
C LYS A 25 6.08 9.49 26.85
N LEU A 26 7.13 8.96 27.48
CA LEU A 26 7.20 7.55 27.87
C LEU A 26 6.07 7.15 28.85
N SER A 27 5.66 8.05 29.74
CA SER A 27 4.54 7.82 30.67
C SER A 27 3.23 7.55 29.93
N VAL A 28 2.93 8.36 28.90
CA VAL A 28 1.74 8.23 28.05
C VAL A 28 1.75 6.90 27.29
N LEU A 29 2.91 6.50 26.74
CA LEU A 29 3.04 5.22 26.03
C LEU A 29 2.87 4.00 26.96
N LYS A 30 3.37 4.08 28.19
CA LYS A 30 3.19 3.02 29.20
C LYS A 30 1.72 2.84 29.56
N GLU A 31 1.02 3.95 29.78
CA GLU A 31 -0.40 3.94 30.12
C GLU A 31 -1.24 3.39 28.95
N LEU A 32 -0.95 3.82 27.71
CA LEU A 32 -1.60 3.28 26.51
C LEU A 32 -1.41 1.77 26.35
N VAL A 33 -0.19 1.27 26.57
CA VAL A 33 0.08 -0.18 26.54
C VAL A 33 -0.70 -0.91 27.63
N ALA A 34 -0.75 -0.36 28.85
CA ALA A 34 -1.46 -0.99 29.96
C ALA A 34 -2.98 -1.02 29.72
N SER A 35 -3.56 0.09 29.25
CA SER A 35 -5.00 0.21 28.96
C SER A 35 -5.46 -0.69 27.80
N ASN A 36 -4.55 -1.00 26.86
CA ASN A 36 -4.85 -1.87 25.72
C ASN A 36 -4.29 -3.31 25.89
N HIS A 37 -3.80 -3.65 27.08
CA HIS A 37 -3.23 -4.96 27.41
C HIS A 37 -2.14 -5.45 26.44
N LEU A 38 -1.25 -4.55 26.01
CA LEU A 38 -0.25 -4.84 24.98
C LEU A 38 1.04 -5.44 25.55
N THR A 39 1.60 -6.41 24.82
CA THR A 39 2.89 -7.02 25.15
C THR A 39 4.05 -6.14 24.67
N VAL A 40 4.95 -5.77 25.59
CA VAL A 40 6.13 -4.95 25.31
C VAL A 40 7.40 -5.79 25.27
N GLY A 41 8.25 -5.53 24.29
CA GLY A 41 9.58 -6.16 24.19
C GLY A 41 10.53 -5.68 25.30
N HIS A 42 11.51 -6.50 25.63
CA HIS A 42 12.51 -6.21 26.67
C HIS A 42 13.89 -6.04 26.02
N SER A 43 14.02 -5.02 25.16
CA SER A 43 15.22 -4.86 24.32
C SER A 43 16.31 -3.98 24.96
N GLY A 44 16.13 -3.57 26.22
CA GLY A 44 17.11 -2.79 26.97
C GLY A 44 18.26 -3.64 27.51
N LYS A 45 19.46 -3.04 27.62
CA LYS A 45 20.66 -3.70 28.16
C LYS A 45 20.51 -4.22 29.59
N ALA A 46 19.58 -3.66 30.38
CA ALA A 46 19.27 -4.08 31.74
C ALA A 46 18.10 -5.09 31.81
N GLY A 47 17.68 -5.66 30.67
CA GLY A 47 16.52 -6.54 30.58
C GLY A 47 15.17 -5.83 30.69
N GLY A 48 15.16 -4.50 30.78
CA GLY A 48 13.94 -3.68 30.85
C GLY A 48 13.49 -3.16 29.48
N PRO A 49 12.19 -2.82 29.32
CA PRO A 49 11.65 -2.23 28.10
C PRO A 49 12.13 -0.78 27.93
N LEU A 50 12.59 -0.44 26.72
CA LEU A 50 12.96 0.90 26.29
C LEU A 50 11.77 1.63 25.68
N LYS A 51 11.84 2.97 25.55
CA LYS A 51 10.81 3.78 24.87
C LYS A 51 10.45 3.23 23.48
N ARG A 52 11.45 2.73 22.73
CA ARG A 52 11.23 2.10 21.42
C ARG A 52 10.33 0.86 21.48
N ASP A 53 10.41 0.07 22.56
CA ASP A 53 9.63 -1.16 22.71
C ASP A 53 8.14 -0.82 22.93
N TYR A 54 7.87 0.25 23.68
CA TYR A 54 6.51 0.76 23.85
C TYR A 54 5.96 1.36 22.55
N VAL A 55 6.78 2.13 21.81
CA VAL A 55 6.39 2.63 20.48
C VAL A 55 6.08 1.46 19.53
N GLU A 56 6.89 0.41 19.56
CA GLU A 56 6.69 -0.77 18.74
C GLU A 56 5.42 -1.53 19.12
N ALA A 57 5.15 -1.73 20.42
CA ALA A 57 3.93 -2.37 20.90
C ALA A 57 2.67 -1.61 20.45
N VAL A 58 2.65 -0.29 20.61
CA VAL A 58 1.54 0.57 20.17
C VAL A 58 1.41 0.56 18.65
N SER A 59 2.52 0.58 17.91
CA SER A 59 2.50 0.51 16.44
C SER A 59 1.94 -0.81 15.93
N ARG A 60 2.33 -1.95 16.55
CA ARG A 60 1.81 -3.27 16.20
C ARG A 60 0.32 -3.39 16.50
N HIS A 61 -0.12 -2.91 17.66
CA HIS A 61 -1.53 -2.93 18.02
C HIS A 61 -2.37 -2.06 17.09
N ARG A 62 -1.84 -0.92 16.64
CA ARG A 62 -2.50 -0.08 15.65
C ARG A 62 -2.69 -0.78 14.32
N VAL A 63 -1.66 -1.47 13.84
CA VAL A 63 -1.77 -2.32 12.64
C VAL A 63 -2.86 -3.38 12.81
N GLN A 64 -3.06 -3.89 14.03
CA GLN A 64 -4.10 -4.87 14.33
C GLN A 64 -5.51 -4.26 14.43
N ILE A 65 -5.68 -3.11 15.10
CA ILE A 65 -6.97 -2.39 15.15
C ILE A 65 -7.38 -1.91 13.75
N ASP A 66 -6.43 -1.37 12.97
CA ASP A 66 -6.68 -1.01 11.59
C ASP A 66 -6.97 -2.26 10.74
N ALA A 67 -6.47 -3.45 11.08
CA ALA A 67 -6.92 -4.68 10.41
C ALA A 67 -8.36 -5.07 10.81
N GLU A 68 -8.71 -5.00 12.09
CA GLU A 68 -10.00 -5.45 12.62
C GLU A 68 -11.16 -4.49 12.27
N ARG A 69 -10.93 -3.17 12.28
CA ARG A 69 -11.93 -2.16 11.91
C ARG A 69 -12.34 -2.29 10.45
N TRP A 70 -11.39 -2.66 9.58
CA TRP A 70 -11.65 -2.88 8.16
C TRP A 70 -12.36 -4.21 7.89
N VAL A 71 -12.21 -5.25 8.71
CA VAL A 71 -12.99 -6.50 8.58
C VAL A 71 -14.50 -6.26 8.73
N SER A 72 -14.92 -5.24 9.50
CA SER A 72 -16.34 -4.89 9.64
C SER A 72 -16.93 -4.13 8.44
N ASP A 73 -16.11 -3.36 7.70
CA ASP A 73 -16.52 -2.68 6.46
C ASP A 73 -16.46 -3.63 5.24
N VAL A 74 -15.75 -4.75 5.35
CA VAL A 74 -15.48 -5.70 4.25
C VAL A 74 -16.59 -6.73 4.02
N SER A 75 -17.71 -6.67 4.76
CA SER A 75 -18.96 -7.33 4.31
C SER A 75 -19.57 -6.70 3.05
N MET A 76 -18.98 -5.63 2.49
CA MET A 76 -19.37 -5.06 1.20
C MET A 76 -18.22 -4.87 0.18
N GLY A 77 -17.03 -5.44 0.40
CA GLY A 77 -15.97 -5.28 -0.60
C GLY A 77 -14.59 -5.66 -0.08
N VAL A 78 -14.26 -6.94 -0.26
CA VAL A 78 -12.89 -7.46 -0.14
C VAL A 78 -11.99 -6.67 -1.09
N TRP A 79 -10.89 -6.06 -0.60
CA TRP A 79 -9.49 -6.22 -1.04
C TRP A 79 -8.57 -5.31 -0.17
N TYR A 80 -7.39 -5.82 0.23
CA TYR A 80 -6.27 -5.16 0.96
C TYR A 80 -6.47 -4.99 2.49
N THR A 81 -5.66 -5.47 3.43
CA THR A 81 -4.20 -5.75 3.46
C THR A 81 -3.82 -6.85 4.49
N HIS A 82 -3.18 -7.94 4.03
CA HIS A 82 -2.23 -8.73 4.83
C HIS A 82 -1.18 -9.32 3.88
N TRP A 83 -0.10 -8.59 3.61
CA TRP A 83 1.00 -9.05 2.74
C TRP A 83 2.01 -9.90 3.52
N SER A 84 1.50 -11.03 4.03
CA SER A 84 2.31 -12.22 4.25
C SER A 84 1.61 -13.37 3.54
N ARG A 85 1.91 -13.56 2.24
CA ARG A 85 1.68 -14.75 1.39
C ARG A 85 0.60 -14.74 0.30
N PHE A 86 -0.22 -13.70 0.10
CA PHE A 86 -1.08 -13.66 -1.09
C PHE A 86 -0.65 -12.58 -2.07
N VAL A 87 0.19 -12.99 -3.03
CA VAL A 87 0.41 -12.23 -4.26
C VAL A 87 -0.73 -12.64 -5.21
N PRO A 88 -1.56 -11.69 -5.69
CA PRO A 88 -2.59 -12.05 -6.66
C PRO A 88 -1.90 -12.65 -7.91
N PRO A 89 -2.41 -13.75 -8.49
CA PRO A 89 -1.75 -14.40 -9.62
C PRO A 89 -1.81 -13.54 -10.90
N SER A 90 -2.66 -12.53 -10.92
CA SER A 90 -2.97 -11.71 -12.08
C SER A 90 -3.48 -10.33 -11.67
N VAL A 91 -3.51 -9.40 -12.62
CA VAL A 91 -4.08 -8.07 -12.49
C VAL A 91 -4.87 -7.71 -13.73
N LEU A 92 -5.99 -7.00 -13.56
CA LEU A 92 -6.78 -6.48 -14.67
C LEU A 92 -6.08 -5.25 -15.26
N VAL A 93 -5.94 -5.22 -16.58
CA VAL A 93 -5.25 -4.17 -17.33
C VAL A 93 -6.21 -3.57 -18.35
N ARG A 94 -6.36 -2.24 -18.31
CA ARG A 94 -7.09 -1.46 -19.30
C ARG A 94 -6.11 -0.70 -20.19
N ILE A 95 -6.21 -0.93 -21.49
CA ILE A 95 -5.33 -0.33 -22.50
C ILE A 95 -6.05 0.87 -23.13
N TYR A 96 -5.42 2.03 -23.11
CA TYR A 96 -5.95 3.28 -23.62
C TYR A 96 -5.15 3.75 -24.83
N LYS A 97 -5.82 4.52 -25.70
CA LYS A 97 -5.16 5.20 -26.82
C LYS A 97 -4.25 6.32 -26.31
N ASN A 98 -4.74 7.15 -25.40
CA ASN A 98 -3.97 8.19 -24.70
C ASN A 98 -4.15 8.09 -23.18
N PRO A 99 -3.20 8.60 -22.38
CA PRO A 99 -3.25 8.52 -20.92
C PRO A 99 -4.51 9.14 -20.28
N LYS A 100 -5.08 10.17 -20.91
CA LYS A 100 -6.24 10.93 -20.42
C LYS A 100 -7.57 10.48 -21.02
N ASP A 101 -7.56 9.45 -21.86
CA ASP A 101 -8.81 8.96 -22.46
C ASP A 101 -9.65 8.28 -21.37
N TRP A 102 -10.96 8.53 -21.41
CA TRP A 102 -11.91 7.91 -20.48
C TRP A 102 -12.27 6.48 -20.91
N GLN A 103 -12.30 6.21 -22.22
CA GLN A 103 -12.65 4.90 -22.79
C GLN A 103 -11.38 4.09 -23.09
N HIS A 104 -11.35 2.84 -22.61
CA HIS A 104 -10.30 1.88 -22.95
C HIS A 104 -10.60 1.20 -24.30
N LEU A 105 -9.55 0.78 -24.99
CA LEU A 105 -9.59 0.03 -26.24
C LEU A 105 -9.73 -1.48 -26.00
N LEU A 106 -9.04 -1.96 -24.97
CA LEU A 106 -8.97 -3.37 -24.59
C LEU A 106 -8.89 -3.46 -23.07
N GLU A 107 -9.51 -4.49 -22.52
CA GLU A 107 -9.37 -4.89 -21.14
C GLU A 107 -8.95 -6.37 -21.14
N GLU A 108 -7.90 -6.69 -20.38
CA GLU A 108 -7.39 -8.06 -20.29
C GLU A 108 -6.84 -8.35 -18.89
N GLU A 109 -6.89 -9.61 -18.49
CA GLU A 109 -6.26 -10.07 -17.26
C GLU A 109 -4.84 -10.56 -17.55
N VAL A 110 -3.85 -10.00 -16.84
CA VAL A 110 -2.43 -10.26 -17.09
C VAL A 110 -1.80 -10.94 -15.87
N SER A 111 -1.15 -12.09 -16.08
CA SER A 111 -0.51 -12.85 -15.02
C SER A 111 0.73 -12.14 -14.47
N LEU A 112 0.81 -12.05 -13.14
CA LEU A 112 1.98 -11.56 -12.43
C LEU A 112 3.08 -12.64 -12.38
N GLU A 113 4.31 -12.22 -12.11
CA GLU A 113 5.41 -13.10 -11.78
C GLU A 113 5.21 -13.72 -10.38
N ALA A 114 5.97 -14.78 -10.07
CA ALA A 114 5.87 -15.46 -8.77
C ALA A 114 6.17 -14.53 -7.56
N ASN A 115 6.93 -13.45 -7.79
CA ASN A 115 7.23 -12.43 -6.79
C ASN A 115 6.20 -11.28 -6.77
N GLY A 116 5.20 -11.30 -7.66
CA GLY A 116 4.17 -10.27 -7.81
C GLY A 116 4.53 -9.14 -8.76
N ASP A 117 5.69 -9.18 -9.42
CA ASP A 117 6.02 -8.18 -10.43
C ASP A 117 5.16 -8.35 -11.68
N LEU A 118 4.91 -7.26 -12.39
CA LEU A 118 4.28 -7.28 -13.70
C LEU A 118 5.31 -6.99 -14.79
N HIS A 119 5.41 -7.89 -15.77
CA HIS A 119 6.18 -7.68 -16.98
C HIS A 119 5.28 -7.15 -18.11
N LEU A 120 5.49 -5.92 -18.55
CA LEU A 120 4.64 -5.25 -19.55
C LEU A 120 4.70 -5.89 -20.95
N VAL A 121 5.64 -6.79 -21.20
CA VAL A 121 5.64 -7.61 -22.44
C VAL A 121 4.47 -8.58 -22.51
N LYS A 122 3.89 -8.97 -21.36
CA LYS A 122 2.74 -9.88 -21.29
C LYS A 122 1.43 -9.18 -21.65
N VAL A 123 1.43 -7.84 -21.70
CA VAL A 123 0.27 -7.03 -22.09
C VAL A 123 0.14 -7.07 -23.61
N THR A 124 -1.04 -7.46 -24.08
CA THR A 124 -1.41 -7.54 -25.49
C THR A 124 -1.30 -6.17 -26.13
N ARG A 125 -0.57 -6.09 -27.25
CA ARG A 125 -0.44 -4.86 -28.02
C ARG A 125 -1.54 -4.75 -29.07
N PRO A 126 -2.41 -3.72 -29.02
CA PRO A 126 -3.39 -3.52 -30.07
C PRO A 126 -2.70 -3.21 -31.43
N PRO A 127 -3.27 -3.65 -32.57
CA PRO A 127 -2.72 -3.38 -33.89
C PRO A 127 -2.54 -1.88 -34.16
N GLY A 128 -1.40 -1.48 -34.73
CA GLY A 128 -1.11 -0.08 -35.07
C GLY A 128 -0.52 0.78 -33.94
N TYR A 129 -0.37 0.24 -32.72
CA TYR A 129 0.22 0.94 -31.59
C TYR A 129 1.70 0.60 -31.43
N LEU A 130 2.58 1.34 -32.14
CA LEU A 130 4.04 1.11 -32.17
C LEU A 130 4.81 1.79 -31.02
N GLY A 131 4.12 2.44 -30.08
CA GLY A 131 4.74 3.13 -28.95
C GLY A 131 5.36 2.19 -27.90
N GLN A 132 6.02 2.78 -26.90
CA GLN A 132 6.43 2.08 -25.70
C GLN A 132 5.21 1.85 -24.80
N CYS A 133 5.02 0.61 -24.34
CA CYS A 133 4.02 0.27 -23.34
C CYS A 133 4.39 0.92 -22.01
N ARG A 134 3.51 1.77 -21.47
CA ARG A 134 3.73 2.49 -20.22
C ARG A 134 2.48 2.41 -19.36
N VAL A 135 2.67 2.09 -18.08
CA VAL A 135 1.63 2.26 -17.07
C VAL A 135 1.41 3.75 -16.84
N ILE A 136 0.16 4.13 -16.62
CA ILE A 136 -0.27 5.49 -16.35
C ILE A 136 -0.56 5.59 -14.85
N ASP A 137 0.08 6.55 -14.18
CA ASP A 137 -0.20 6.83 -12.78
C ASP A 137 -1.57 7.51 -12.67
N PRO A 138 -2.54 6.91 -11.97
CA PRO A 138 -3.90 7.44 -11.91
C PRO A 138 -4.00 8.80 -11.21
N ARG A 139 -3.00 9.17 -10.40
CA ARG A 139 -3.00 10.43 -9.63
C ARG A 139 -2.74 11.65 -10.50
N ASN A 140 -2.02 11.49 -11.61
CA ASN A 140 -1.58 12.60 -12.45
C ASN A 140 -1.75 12.35 -13.96
N TYR A 141 -2.20 11.16 -14.36
CA TYR A 141 -2.34 10.73 -15.75
C TYR A 141 -1.05 10.83 -16.58
N ALA A 142 0.10 10.82 -15.90
CA ALA A 142 1.41 10.79 -16.52
C ALA A 142 1.94 9.35 -16.59
N PRO A 143 2.89 9.06 -17.49
CA PRO A 143 3.55 7.76 -17.53
C PRO A 143 4.29 7.51 -16.22
N PHE A 144 4.00 6.37 -15.59
CA PHE A 144 4.69 5.93 -14.39
C PHE A 144 6.19 5.74 -14.66
N PHE A 145 7.01 6.26 -13.76
CA PHE A 145 8.46 6.08 -13.81
C PHE A 145 8.84 4.73 -13.21
N ALA A 146 8.93 3.72 -14.06
CA ALA A 146 9.38 2.40 -13.65
C ALA A 146 10.89 2.39 -13.31
N TYR A 147 11.25 1.82 -12.17
CA TYR A 147 12.65 1.58 -11.78
C TYR A 147 13.42 0.73 -12.80
N ARG A 148 12.71 -0.18 -13.48
CA ARG A 148 13.23 -1.01 -14.57
C ARG A 148 12.31 -0.90 -15.79
N PRO A 149 12.84 -0.58 -16.99
CA PRO A 149 12.02 -0.47 -18.20
C PRO A 149 11.23 -1.75 -18.49
N GLY A 150 9.91 -1.62 -18.69
CA GLY A 150 9.04 -2.75 -19.00
C GLY A 150 8.57 -3.57 -17.79
N TYR A 151 8.92 -3.15 -16.56
CA TYR A 151 8.51 -3.82 -15.33
C TYR A 151 7.76 -2.86 -14.40
N VAL A 152 6.81 -3.41 -13.66
CA VAL A 152 6.24 -2.76 -12.47
C VAL A 152 6.49 -3.70 -11.31
N VAL A 153 7.11 -3.18 -10.26
CA VAL A 153 7.41 -4.00 -9.08
C VAL A 153 6.16 -4.24 -8.25
N ALA A 154 6.08 -5.40 -7.60
CA ALA A 154 4.91 -5.82 -6.81
C ALA A 154 4.45 -4.75 -5.81
N GLY A 155 5.39 -4.06 -5.16
CA GLY A 155 5.11 -3.00 -4.18
C GLY A 155 4.46 -1.74 -4.75
N ASP A 156 4.61 -1.50 -6.06
CA ASP A 156 4.01 -0.34 -6.73
C ASP A 156 2.62 -0.64 -7.29
N ILE A 157 2.31 -1.91 -7.58
CA ILE A 157 1.03 -2.30 -8.18
C ILE A 157 -0.17 -1.73 -7.41
N PRO A 158 -0.30 -1.88 -6.08
CA PRO A 158 -1.46 -1.38 -5.34
C PRO A 158 -1.67 0.13 -5.48
N ASN A 159 -0.59 0.91 -5.62
CA ASN A 159 -0.65 2.37 -5.76
C ASN A 159 -1.01 2.82 -7.18
N LEU A 160 -0.89 1.92 -8.15
CA LEU A 160 -1.16 2.17 -9.56
C LEU A 160 -2.54 1.65 -10.00
N LEU A 161 -3.24 0.93 -9.13
CA LEU A 161 -4.59 0.48 -9.39
C LEU A 161 -5.58 1.64 -9.29
N ASP A 162 -6.45 1.72 -10.29
CA ASP A 162 -7.58 2.63 -10.36
C ASP A 162 -8.81 1.78 -10.69
N GLU A 163 -9.82 1.80 -9.81
CA GLU A 163 -10.98 0.90 -9.89
C GLU A 163 -10.59 -0.60 -10.01
N GLY A 164 -9.51 -1.00 -9.34
CA GLY A 164 -8.99 -2.37 -9.39
C GLY A 164 -8.25 -2.75 -10.68
N CYS A 165 -7.99 -1.79 -11.57
CA CYS A 165 -7.32 -2.01 -12.85
C CYS A 165 -6.03 -1.20 -12.97
N LEU A 166 -5.03 -1.71 -13.68
CA LEU A 166 -3.91 -0.92 -14.16
C LEU A 166 -4.27 -0.25 -15.48
N ARG A 167 -3.92 1.03 -15.60
CA ARG A 167 -4.10 1.80 -16.84
C ARG A 167 -2.80 1.81 -17.64
N ILE A 168 -2.87 1.45 -18.92
CA ILE A 168 -1.71 1.39 -19.81
C ILE A 168 -1.97 2.19 -21.09
N ALA A 169 -0.94 2.85 -21.61
CA ALA A 169 -0.96 3.45 -22.95
C ALA A 169 0.35 3.15 -23.71
N TYR A 170 0.25 3.14 -25.04
CA TYR A 170 1.40 3.01 -25.94
C TYR A 170 1.87 4.38 -26.42
N ILE A 171 2.94 4.88 -25.82
CA ILE A 171 3.42 6.25 -26.03
C ILE A 171 4.53 6.26 -27.07
N LYS A 172 4.40 7.11 -28.10
CA LYS A 172 5.46 7.28 -29.09
C LYS A 172 6.73 7.82 -28.41
N ILE A 173 7.85 7.14 -28.62
CA ILE A 173 9.15 7.67 -28.23
C ILE A 173 9.46 8.78 -29.24
N LYS A 174 9.69 10.00 -28.75
CA LYS A 174 10.11 11.13 -29.58
C LYS A 174 11.57 10.97 -29.99
#